data_AF-A0A0R1PHR9-F1
#
_entry.id   AF-A0A0R1PHR9-F1
#
_cell.length_a   1.000
_cell.length_b   1.000
_cell.length_c   1.000
_cell.angle_alpha   90.00
_cell.angle_beta   90.00
_cell.angle_gamma   90.00
#
_symmetry.space_group_name_H-M   'P 1'
#
loop_
_entity.id
_entity.type
_entity.pdbx_description
1 polymer ?
#
loop_
_entity_poly.entity_id
_entity_poly.type
_entity_poly.pdbx_seq_one_letter_code
_entity_poly.pdbx_strand_id
1 'polypeptide(L)'
;MDAQVGRQGSATPAVLKKLKSSGNLHKIVILNLGNNGPMTKQTSDQILDAIGSGHQIYWVTAHVPTKTWQQQVNRQIRDLAKHHTNVHVVDWYTASQGHDDWFAKDHVHMDQEGNVHYARLIVKTILKDQH
;
A
#
# COMPACT_ATOMS: atom_id res chain seq x y z
N MET A 1 12.37 -6.03 -4.18
CA MET A 1 11.55 -4.98 -3.53
C MET A 1 12.05 -3.64 -4.05
N ASP A 2 11.15 -2.73 -4.45
CA ASP A 2 11.51 -1.37 -4.86
C ASP A 2 10.81 -0.38 -3.90
N ALA A 3 11.60 0.27 -3.06
CA ALA A 3 11.13 1.22 -2.06
C ALA A 3 12.01 2.47 -2.08
N GLN A 4 11.39 3.64 -2.01
CA GLN A 4 12.09 4.93 -2.01
C GLN A 4 11.39 5.88 -1.05
N VAL A 5 12.15 6.46 -0.11
CA VAL A 5 11.66 7.47 0.83
C VAL A 5 11.11 8.68 0.05
N GLY A 6 9.92 9.15 0.42
CA GLY A 6 9.30 10.32 -0.18
C GLY A 6 8.73 10.14 -1.59
N ARG A 7 8.67 8.91 -2.13
CA ARG A 7 8.04 8.67 -3.44
C ARG A 7 6.57 9.09 -3.42
N GLN A 8 6.22 10.00 -4.33
CA GLN A 8 4.86 10.39 -4.60
C GLN A 8 4.18 9.36 -5.50
N GLY A 9 2.87 9.16 -5.33
CA GLY A 9 2.09 8.21 -6.14
C GLY A 9 2.27 8.43 -7.64
N SER A 10 2.40 9.69 -8.08
CA SER A 10 2.60 10.10 -9.48
C SER A 10 3.89 9.58 -10.13
N ALA A 11 4.94 9.25 -9.36
CA ALA A 11 6.18 8.68 -9.90
C ALA A 11 6.09 7.15 -10.10
N THR A 12 5.13 6.50 -9.46
CA THR A 12 5.01 5.04 -9.41
C THR A 12 4.78 4.40 -10.79
N PRO A 13 3.92 4.94 -11.70
CA PRO A 13 3.69 4.32 -13.00
C PRO A 13 4.97 4.11 -13.82
N ALA A 14 5.94 5.05 -13.76
CA ALA A 14 7.20 4.91 -14.48
C ALA A 14 8.07 3.78 -13.91
N VAL A 15 8.11 3.64 -12.58
CA VAL A 15 8.83 2.54 -11.91
C VAL A 15 8.21 1.19 -12.25
N LEU A 16 6.88 1.09 -12.22
CA LEU A 16 6.15 -0.14 -12.57
C LEU A 16 6.41 -0.56 -14.00
N LYS A 17 6.42 0.37 -14.96
CA LYS A 17 6.78 0.10 -16.35
C LYS A 17 8.19 -0.49 -16.48
N LYS A 18 9.17 0.06 -15.73
CA LYS A 18 10.55 -0.46 -15.72
C LYS A 18 10.65 -1.85 -15.07
N LEU A 19 9.94 -2.09 -13.97
CA LEU A 19 9.90 -3.41 -13.33
C LEU A 19 9.27 -4.45 -14.25
N LYS A 20 8.19 -4.09 -14.94
CA LYS A 20 7.50 -4.95 -15.91
C LYS A 20 8.39 -5.27 -17.11
N SER A 21 9.04 -4.27 -17.71
CA SER A 21 9.92 -4.48 -18.86
C SER A 21 11.18 -5.29 -18.53
N SER A 22 11.61 -5.31 -17.27
CA SER A 22 12.74 -6.11 -16.78
C SER A 22 12.34 -7.49 -16.23
N GLY A 23 11.07 -7.88 -16.33
CA GLY A 23 10.58 -9.18 -15.83
C GLY A 23 10.52 -9.29 -14.30
N ASN A 24 10.69 -8.19 -13.58
CA ASN A 24 10.76 -8.14 -12.11
C ASN A 24 9.40 -7.79 -11.45
N LEU A 25 8.33 -7.69 -12.24
CA LEU A 25 6.98 -7.53 -11.71
C LEU A 25 6.33 -8.90 -11.53
N HIS A 26 6.29 -9.38 -10.29
CA HIS A 26 5.77 -10.70 -9.94
C HIS A 26 4.24 -10.71 -9.81
N LYS A 27 3.65 -11.91 -9.74
CA LYS A 27 2.19 -12.13 -9.60
C LYS A 27 1.57 -11.39 -8.41
N ILE A 28 2.30 -11.23 -7.31
CA ILE A 28 1.88 -10.48 -6.13
C ILE A 28 2.63 -9.16 -6.08
N VAL A 29 1.90 -8.05 -5.99
CA VAL A 29 2.43 -6.69 -5.88
C VAL A 29 1.91 -6.06 -4.60
N ILE A 30 2.80 -5.66 -3.70
CA ILE A 30 2.43 -4.96 -2.46
C ILE A 30 2.68 -3.46 -2.67
N LEU A 31 1.65 -2.64 -2.45
CA LEU A 31 1.73 -1.18 -2.55
C LEU A 31 1.63 -0.55 -1.16
N ASN A 32 2.66 0.20 -0.78
CA ASN A 32 2.66 1.08 0.40
C ASN A 32 2.70 2.55 -0.06
N LEU A 33 1.66 2.95 -0.80
CA LEU A 33 1.51 4.29 -1.37
C LEU A 33 0.31 4.99 -0.70
N GLY A 34 0.52 6.22 -0.25
CA GLY A 34 -0.51 6.99 0.47
C GLY A 34 0.03 7.80 1.65
N ASN A 35 1.17 7.39 2.22
CA ASN A 35 1.76 8.09 3.37
C ASN A 35 2.20 9.52 3.02
N ASN A 36 2.58 9.76 1.76
CA ASN A 36 3.13 11.04 1.29
C ASN A 36 2.08 12.00 0.71
N GLY A 37 0.80 11.62 0.68
CA GLY A 37 -0.29 12.44 0.15
C GLY A 37 -1.35 11.65 -0.62
N PRO A 38 -2.50 12.27 -0.92
CA PRO A 38 -3.53 11.66 -1.73
C PRO A 38 -3.12 11.55 -3.19
N MET A 39 -3.72 10.57 -3.87
CA MET A 39 -3.58 10.38 -5.30
C MET A 39 -4.86 10.84 -6.00
N THR A 40 -4.71 11.35 -7.21
CA THR A 40 -5.87 11.55 -8.09
C THR A 40 -6.38 10.19 -8.54
N LYS A 41 -7.67 10.11 -8.90
CA LYS A 41 -8.22 8.88 -9.49
C LYS A 41 -7.40 8.43 -10.70
N GLN A 42 -7.03 9.36 -11.58
CA GLN A 42 -6.22 9.10 -12.76
C GLN A 42 -4.86 8.46 -12.40
N THR A 43 -4.18 8.94 -11.36
CA THR A 43 -2.91 8.34 -10.92
C THR A 43 -3.12 6.93 -10.39
N SER A 44 -4.18 6.70 -9.60
CA SER A 44 -4.50 5.35 -9.11
C SER A 44 -4.81 4.39 -10.26
N ASP A 45 -5.64 4.81 -11.23
CA ASP A 45 -5.95 4.01 -12.42
C ASP A 45 -4.67 3.68 -13.21
N GLN A 46 -3.78 4.66 -13.43
CA GLN A 46 -2.49 4.46 -14.09
C GLN A 46 -1.57 3.47 -13.37
N ILE A 47 -1.60 3.45 -12.03
CA ILE A 47 -0.86 2.47 -11.23
C ILE A 47 -1.42 1.06 -11.47
N LEU A 48 -2.75 0.91 -11.39
CA LEU A 48 -3.41 -0.39 -11.61
C LEU A 48 -3.17 -0.91 -13.03
N ASP A 49 -3.27 -0.05 -14.04
CA ASP A 49 -3.01 -0.39 -15.45
C ASP A 49 -1.56 -0.78 -15.69
N ALA A 50 -0.61 -0.05 -15.08
CA ALA A 50 0.81 -0.35 -15.20
C ALA A 50 1.15 -1.73 -14.61
N ILE A 51 0.50 -2.10 -13.50
CA ILE A 51 0.60 -3.44 -12.92
C ILE A 51 -0.06 -4.44 -13.88
N GLY A 52 -1.34 -4.24 -14.19
CA GLY A 52 -2.15 -5.07 -15.07
C GLY A 52 -2.93 -6.16 -14.32
N SER A 53 -4.00 -6.66 -14.96
CA SER A 53 -4.97 -7.59 -14.37
C SER A 53 -4.42 -9.00 -14.08
N GLY A 54 -3.26 -9.37 -14.64
CA GLY A 54 -2.59 -10.65 -14.37
C GLY A 54 -1.91 -10.74 -13.00
N HIS A 55 -1.97 -9.67 -12.20
CA HIS A 55 -1.33 -9.56 -10.90
C HIS A 55 -2.37 -9.31 -9.80
N GLN A 56 -2.05 -9.76 -8.59
CA GLN A 56 -2.78 -9.49 -7.36
C GLN A 56 -2.11 -8.33 -6.63
N ILE A 57 -2.88 -7.30 -6.30
CA ILE A 57 -2.40 -6.03 -5.75
C ILE A 57 -2.84 -5.95 -4.30
N TYR A 58 -1.90 -5.91 -3.37
CA TYR A 58 -2.15 -5.76 -1.94
C TYR A 58 -1.79 -4.33 -1.54
N TRP A 59 -2.79 -3.48 -1.41
CA TRP A 59 -2.60 -2.06 -1.09
C TRP A 59 -2.80 -1.82 0.40
N VAL A 60 -1.74 -1.35 1.05
CA VAL A 60 -1.72 -1.13 2.50
C VAL A 60 -2.30 0.24 2.84
N THR A 61 -3.23 0.28 3.79
CA THR A 61 -3.80 1.56 4.30
C THR A 61 -2.74 2.34 5.09
N ALA A 62 -2.78 3.67 4.95
CA ALA A 62 -1.83 4.58 5.55
C ALA A 62 -2.10 4.80 7.06
N HIS A 63 -1.02 4.82 7.85
CA HIS A 63 -1.01 5.30 9.24
C HIS A 63 -0.05 6.51 9.31
N VAL A 64 -0.62 7.71 9.33
CA VAL A 64 0.08 9.00 9.38
C VAL A 64 -0.78 9.99 10.19
N PRO A 65 -0.92 9.81 11.52
CA PRO A 65 -1.91 10.50 12.35
C PRO A 65 -1.75 12.02 12.33
N THR A 66 -0.56 12.51 12.01
CA THR A 66 -0.23 13.94 11.89
C THR A 66 -0.72 14.57 10.57
N LYS A 67 -1.27 13.79 9.63
CA LYS A 67 -1.64 14.27 8.28
C LYS A 67 -3.15 14.21 8.04
N THR A 68 -3.71 15.36 7.67
CA THR A 68 -5.16 15.52 7.40
C THR A 68 -5.68 14.65 6.27
N TRP A 69 -4.82 14.25 5.32
CA TRP A 69 -5.20 13.43 4.16
C TRP A 69 -5.28 11.93 4.44
N GLN A 70 -4.84 11.43 5.61
CA GLN A 70 -4.82 10.00 5.91
C GLN A 70 -6.18 9.33 5.63
N GLN A 71 -7.26 9.93 6.13
CA GLN A 71 -8.60 9.37 5.96
C GLN A 71 -9.07 9.41 4.51
N GLN A 72 -8.70 10.44 3.75
CA GLN A 72 -9.00 10.53 2.33
C GLN A 72 -8.31 9.39 1.56
N VAL A 73 -7.02 9.17 1.80
CA VAL A 73 -6.25 8.10 1.16
C VAL A 73 -6.81 6.72 1.51
N ASN A 74 -7.10 6.49 2.79
CA ASN A 74 -7.62 5.22 3.25
C ASN A 74 -9.02 4.91 2.70
N ARG A 75 -9.84 5.94 2.39
CA ARG A 75 -11.09 5.76 1.65
C ARG A 75 -10.82 5.42 0.18
N GLN A 76 -9.94 6.17 -0.48
CA GLN A 76 -9.56 5.91 -1.88
C GLN A 76 -9.08 4.46 -2.09
N ILE A 77 -8.20 3.95 -1.22
CA ILE A 77 -7.69 2.57 -1.29
C ILE A 77 -8.84 1.56 -1.18
N ARG A 78 -9.74 1.74 -0.20
CA ARG A 78 -10.88 0.85 -0.01
C ARG A 78 -11.88 0.92 -1.17
N ASP A 79 -12.09 2.08 -1.76
CA ASP A 79 -12.98 2.23 -2.91
C ASP A 79 -12.40 1.57 -4.17
N LEU A 80 -11.08 1.67 -4.40
CA LEU A 80 -10.43 0.92 -5.49
C LEU A 80 -10.62 -0.60 -5.31
N ALA A 81 -10.45 -1.12 -4.11
CA ALA A 81 -10.66 -2.56 -3.85
C ALA A 81 -12.10 -3.03 -4.10
N LYS A 82 -13.11 -2.16 -3.94
CA LYS A 82 -14.50 -2.50 -4.29
C LYS A 82 -14.73 -2.59 -5.79
N HIS A 83 -13.97 -1.85 -6.59
CA HIS A 83 -14.15 -1.76 -8.03
C HIS A 83 -13.20 -2.65 -8.84
N HIS A 84 -12.16 -3.21 -8.20
CA HIS A 84 -11.15 -4.03 -8.85
C HIS A 84 -10.93 -5.32 -8.07
N THR A 85 -11.33 -6.47 -8.66
CA THR A 85 -11.28 -7.78 -8.00
C THR A 85 -9.87 -8.28 -7.70
N ASN A 86 -8.86 -7.73 -8.37
CA ASN A 86 -7.45 -8.04 -8.13
C ASN A 86 -6.78 -7.06 -7.16
N VAL A 87 -7.54 -6.17 -6.50
CA VAL A 87 -7.05 -5.24 -5.49
C VAL A 87 -7.58 -5.63 -4.11
N HIS A 88 -6.66 -5.93 -3.20
CA HIS A 88 -6.91 -6.38 -1.84
C HIS A 88 -6.41 -5.34 -0.84
N VAL A 89 -7.20 -5.09 0.21
CA VAL A 89 -6.85 -4.12 1.25
C VAL A 89 -6.09 -4.82 2.37
N VAL A 90 -4.88 -4.33 2.65
CA VAL A 90 -4.16 -4.66 3.89
C VAL A 90 -4.44 -3.54 4.89
N ASP A 91 -5.38 -3.76 5.81
CA ASP A 91 -5.87 -2.68 6.69
C ASP A 91 -4.95 -2.39 7.90
N TRP A 92 -3.73 -1.91 7.60
CA TRP A 92 -2.76 -1.50 8.60
C TRP A 92 -3.25 -0.35 9.49
N TYR A 93 -3.98 0.60 8.92
CA TYR A 93 -4.57 1.72 9.66
C TYR A 93 -5.38 1.23 10.86
N THR A 94 -6.30 0.28 10.64
CA THR A 94 -7.13 -0.30 11.72
C THR A 94 -6.29 -1.17 12.65
N ALA A 95 -5.42 -2.02 12.09
CA ALA A 95 -4.61 -2.95 12.88
C ALA A 95 -3.63 -2.27 13.84
N SER A 96 -3.20 -1.04 13.53
CA SER A 96 -2.26 -0.26 14.33
C SER A 96 -2.93 0.70 15.32
N GLN A 97 -4.26 0.82 15.34
CA GLN A 97 -4.93 1.69 16.30
C GLN A 97 -4.67 1.22 17.73
N GLY A 98 -4.31 2.16 18.62
CA GLY A 98 -4.05 1.87 20.03
C GLY A 98 -2.69 1.21 20.32
N HIS A 99 -1.84 1.06 19.31
CA HIS A 99 -0.50 0.48 19.42
C HIS A 99 0.59 1.54 19.23
N ASP A 100 0.61 2.56 20.09
CA ASP A 100 1.64 3.61 20.05
C ASP A 100 3.05 3.05 20.28
N ASP A 101 3.16 1.90 20.94
CA ASP A 101 4.38 1.13 21.19
C ASP A 101 4.96 0.48 19.94
N TRP A 102 4.20 0.38 18.84
CA TRP A 102 4.69 -0.13 17.54
C TRP A 102 5.39 0.92 16.69
N PHE A 103 5.47 2.16 17.17
CA PHE A 103 5.98 3.30 16.41
C PHE A 103 7.14 3.99 17.12
N ALA A 104 7.99 4.62 16.32
CA ALA A 104 8.90 5.64 16.79
C ALA A 104 8.12 6.85 17.33
N LYS A 105 8.85 7.78 17.97
CA LYS A 105 8.27 8.98 18.60
C LYS A 105 7.45 9.88 17.66
N ASP A 106 7.58 9.74 16.35
CA ASP A 106 6.79 10.49 15.38
C ASP A 106 5.41 9.87 15.08
N HIS A 107 5.11 8.70 15.64
CA HIS A 107 3.88 7.93 15.43
C HIS A 107 3.61 7.60 13.95
N VAL A 108 4.65 7.55 13.12
CA VAL A 108 4.55 7.24 11.69
C VAL A 108 5.48 6.10 11.33
N HIS A 109 6.76 6.20 11.71
CA HIS A 109 7.73 5.17 11.41
C HIS A 109 7.59 4.03 12.40
N MET A 110 7.41 2.81 11.90
CA MET A 110 7.33 1.62 12.74
C MET A 110 8.70 1.31 13.35
N ASP A 111 8.68 0.86 14.60
CA ASP A 111 9.86 0.31 15.26
C ASP A 111 10.05 -1.18 14.89
N GLN A 112 10.90 -1.91 15.61
CA GLN A 112 11.11 -3.33 15.32
C GLN A 112 9.84 -4.16 15.54
N GLU A 113 9.08 -3.90 16.61
CA GLU A 113 7.85 -4.62 16.91
C GLU A 113 6.78 -4.32 15.84
N GLY A 114 6.55 -3.04 15.54
CA GLY A 114 5.60 -2.62 14.51
C GLY A 114 5.88 -3.24 13.15
N ASN A 115 7.16 -3.32 12.75
CA ASN A 115 7.55 -3.97 11.49
C ASN A 115 7.18 -5.47 11.46
N VAL A 116 7.29 -6.19 12.58
CA VAL A 116 6.87 -7.60 12.68
C VAL A 116 5.35 -7.72 12.51
N HIS A 117 4.59 -6.84 13.17
CA HIS A 117 3.12 -6.83 13.07
C HIS A 117 2.64 -6.45 11.66
N TYR A 118 3.29 -5.48 11.03
CA TYR A 118 3.05 -5.06 9.66
C TYR A 118 3.27 -6.19 8.66
N ALA A 119 4.44 -6.84 8.71
CA ALA A 119 4.77 -7.96 7.84
C ALA A 119 3.80 -9.14 8.04
N ARG A 120 3.47 -9.46 9.30
CA ARG A 120 2.51 -10.51 9.64
C ARG A 120 1.12 -10.23 9.06
N LEU A 121 0.66 -8.98 9.12
CA LEU A 121 -0.63 -8.59 8.55
C LEU A 121 -0.64 -8.81 7.02
N ILE A 122 0.40 -8.34 6.32
CA ILE A 122 0.52 -8.53 4.86
C ILE A 122 0.46 -10.02 4.50
N VAL A 123 1.27 -10.85 5.16
CA VAL A 123 1.33 -12.29 4.87
C VAL A 123 -0.01 -12.97 5.17
N LYS A 124 -0.66 -12.62 6.28
CA LYS A 124 -1.98 -13.15 6.63
C LYS A 124 -3.03 -12.80 5.57
N THR A 125 -3.06 -11.56 5.09
CA THR A 125 -3.99 -11.16 4.02
C THR A 125 -3.73 -11.93 2.73
N ILE A 126 -2.46 -12.05 2.33
CA ILE A 126 -2.09 -12.83 1.14
C ILE A 126 -2.58 -14.28 1.25
N LEU A 127 -2.29 -14.96 2.37
CA LEU A 127 -2.68 -16.36 2.55
C LEU A 127 -4.20 -16.56 2.58
N LYS A 128 -4.95 -15.61 3.15
CA LYS A 128 -6.41 -15.68 3.20
C LYS A 128 -7.04 -15.68 1.81
N ASP A 129 -6.48 -14.94 0.87
CA ASP A 129 -7.02 -14.79 -0.48
C ASP A 129 -6.57 -15.90 -1.45
N GLN A 130 -5.69 -16.81 -1.02
CA GLN A 130 -5.28 -17.99 -1.80
C GLN A 130 -6.18 -19.23 -1.57
N HIS A 131 -7.20 -19.11 -0.72
CA HIS A 131 -8.16 -20.16 -0.38
C HIS A 131 -9.56 -19.80 -0.85
#